data_AF-A0A512BHX1-F1
#
_entry.id   AF-A0A512BHX1-F1
#
_cell.length_a   1.000
_cell.length_b   1.000
_cell.length_c   1.000
_cell.angle_alpha   90.00
_cell.angle_beta   90.00
_cell.angle_gamma   90.00
#
_symmetry.space_group_name_H-M   'P 1'
#
loop_
_entity.id
_entity.type
_entity.pdbx_description
1 polymer ?
#
loop_
_entity_poly.entity_id
_entity_poly.type
_entity_poly.pdbx_seq_one_letter_code
_entity_poly.pdbx_strand_id
1 'polypeptide(L)'
;MLARGGGDNLEIFDKTVIAKASLRLASFFVTAIGHAKDVPLLQKIADKAFITPTALGQYLKDVYNNTKEQLENSKAKLIDAVKKQLEANYGQQLQNLNEKLLSNEELNKKE
;
A
#
# COMPACT_ATOMS: atom_id res chain seq x y z
N MET A 1 -11.06 -11.50 12.03
CA MET A 1 -11.87 -10.26 11.98
C MET A 1 -13.32 -10.60 12.33
N LEU A 2 -14.00 -9.73 13.09
CA LEU A 2 -15.39 -9.91 13.51
C LEU A 2 -16.21 -8.67 13.17
N ALA A 3 -17.30 -8.82 12.42
CA ALA A 3 -18.19 -7.72 12.07
C ALA A 3 -19.64 -8.10 12.40
N ARG A 4 -20.32 -7.23 13.17
CA ARG A 4 -21.72 -7.40 13.56
C ARG A 4 -22.41 -6.03 13.56
N GLY A 5 -23.52 -5.93 12.85
CA GLY A 5 -24.37 -4.73 12.89
C GLY A 5 -24.95 -4.49 14.29
N GLY A 6 -25.62 -3.36 14.46
CA GLY A 6 -26.40 -3.11 15.68
C GLY A 6 -27.54 -4.12 15.85
N GLY A 7 -28.07 -4.20 17.07
CA GLY A 7 -29.17 -5.08 17.45
C GLY A 7 -28.97 -5.64 18.85
N ASP A 8 -29.88 -6.50 19.29
CA ASP A 8 -29.82 -7.10 20.61
C ASP A 8 -28.69 -8.13 20.74
N ASN A 9 -28.39 -8.50 21.99
CA ASN A 9 -27.48 -9.59 22.35
C ASN A 9 -25.99 -9.32 22.04
N LEU A 10 -25.55 -8.05 22.11
CA LEU A 10 -24.13 -7.68 22.00
C LEU A 10 -23.33 -8.01 23.26
N GLU A 11 -23.99 -8.27 24.39
CA GLU A 11 -23.38 -8.66 25.68
C GLU A 11 -22.51 -9.92 25.58
N ILE A 12 -22.76 -10.78 24.57
CA ILE A 12 -21.90 -11.93 24.31
C ILE A 12 -20.45 -11.53 24.05
N PHE A 13 -20.22 -10.34 23.48
CA PHE A 13 -18.89 -9.80 23.18
C PHE A 13 -18.18 -9.23 24.42
N ASP A 14 -18.84 -9.20 25.58
CA ASP A 14 -18.23 -8.90 26.88
C ASP A 14 -17.74 -10.16 27.63
N LYS A 15 -18.04 -11.36 27.11
CA LYS A 15 -17.63 -12.60 27.76
C LYS A 15 -16.11 -12.78 27.72
N THR A 16 -15.51 -12.85 28.92
CA THR A 16 -14.06 -13.04 29.11
C THR A 16 -13.50 -14.28 28.43
N VAL A 17 -14.29 -15.35 28.31
CA VAL A 17 -13.88 -16.58 27.60
C VAL A 17 -13.61 -16.31 26.11
N ILE A 18 -14.43 -15.48 25.46
CA ILE A 18 -14.26 -15.10 24.05
C ILE A 18 -13.08 -14.14 23.93
N ALA A 19 -12.97 -13.15 24.83
CA ALA A 19 -11.85 -12.22 24.84
C ALA A 19 -10.49 -12.94 24.98
N LYS A 20 -10.38 -13.90 25.91
CA LYS A 20 -9.18 -14.73 26.07
C LYS A 20 -8.86 -15.55 24.82
N ALA A 21 -9.88 -16.05 24.12
CA ALA A 21 -9.67 -16.77 22.86
C ALA A 21 -9.16 -15.84 21.76
N SER A 22 -9.74 -14.63 21.64
CA SER A 22 -9.29 -13.61 20.69
C SER A 22 -7.85 -13.18 20.91
N LEU A 23 -7.40 -13.04 22.16
CA LEU A 23 -6.00 -12.70 22.49
C LEU A 23 -4.98 -13.77 22.08
N ARG A 24 -5.41 -15.00 21.85
CA ARG A 24 -4.52 -16.09 21.41
C ARG A 24 -4.43 -16.22 19.88
N LEU A 25 -5.10 -15.35 19.13
CA LEU A 25 -5.03 -15.36 17.68
C LEU A 25 -3.61 -14.96 17.23
N ALA A 26 -3.04 -15.73 16.31
CA ALA A 26 -1.75 -15.40 15.70
C ALA A 26 -1.84 -14.29 14.63
N SER A 27 -3.06 -13.91 14.25
CA SER A 27 -3.37 -12.89 13.25
C SER A 27 -3.90 -11.63 13.89
N PHE A 28 -3.72 -10.47 13.23
CA PHE A 28 -4.38 -9.23 13.63
C PHE A 28 -5.89 -9.40 13.82
N PHE A 29 -6.36 -8.97 14.99
CA PHE A 29 -7.74 -9.04 15.40
C PHE A 29 -8.43 -7.68 15.22
N VAL A 30 -9.26 -7.60 14.17
CA VAL A 30 -10.05 -6.42 13.84
C VAL A 30 -11.52 -6.65 14.17
N THR A 31 -12.16 -5.68 14.82
CA THR A 31 -13.58 -5.73 15.18
C THR A 31 -14.37 -4.57 14.59
N ALA A 32 -15.61 -4.82 14.19
CA ALA A 32 -16.59 -3.82 13.80
C ALA A 32 -17.97 -4.20 14.36
N ILE A 33 -18.25 -3.84 15.61
CA ILE A 33 -19.39 -4.35 16.38
C ILE A 33 -20.27 -3.17 16.86
N GLY A 34 -21.53 -3.12 16.41
CA GLY A 34 -22.62 -2.40 17.11
C GLY A 34 -22.58 -0.87 17.16
N HIS A 35 -23.52 -0.22 17.89
CA HIS A 35 -23.69 1.23 17.89
C HIS A 35 -22.70 1.96 18.83
N ALA A 36 -22.39 3.22 18.52
CA ALA A 36 -21.41 4.08 19.19
C ALA A 36 -21.52 4.21 20.73
N LYS A 37 -22.62 3.74 21.34
CA LYS A 37 -22.86 3.79 22.78
C LYS A 37 -22.29 2.59 23.54
N ASP A 38 -22.08 1.45 22.87
CA ASP A 38 -21.60 0.23 23.50
C ASP A 38 -20.23 -0.16 22.96
N VAL A 39 -19.20 -0.14 23.80
CA VAL A 39 -17.85 -0.60 23.47
C VAL A 39 -17.58 -1.91 24.21
N PRO A 40 -17.94 -3.08 23.63
CA PRO A 40 -17.77 -4.36 24.29
C PRO A 40 -16.30 -4.70 24.52
N LEU A 41 -16.03 -5.61 25.46
CA LEU A 41 -14.70 -6.07 25.83
C LEU A 41 -13.88 -6.50 24.61
N LEU A 42 -14.49 -7.26 23.69
CA LEU A 42 -13.83 -7.69 22.46
C LEU A 42 -13.30 -6.54 21.60
N GLN A 43 -14.00 -5.41 21.58
CA GLN A 43 -13.58 -4.22 20.83
C GLN A 43 -12.43 -3.48 21.53
N LYS A 44 -12.34 -3.57 22.85
CA LYS A 44 -11.24 -2.98 23.64
C LYS A 44 -9.91 -3.72 23.49
N ILE A 45 -9.98 -5.02 23.21
CA ILE A 45 -8.78 -5.87 23.02
C ILE A 45 -8.41 -6.05 21.55
N ALA A 46 -9.17 -5.46 20.63
CA ALA A 46 -8.88 -5.55 19.20
C ALA A 46 -7.68 -4.68 18.83
N ASP A 47 -6.84 -5.17 17.92
CA ASP A 47 -5.75 -4.38 17.33
C ASP A 47 -6.29 -3.17 16.59
N LYS A 48 -7.47 -3.33 15.97
CA LYS A 48 -8.22 -2.23 15.38
C LYS A 48 -9.71 -2.40 15.57
N ALA A 49 -10.33 -1.36 16.10
CA ALA A 49 -11.76 -1.29 16.36
C ALA A 49 -12.42 -0.28 15.42
N PHE A 50 -13.54 -0.67 14.82
CA PHE A 50 -14.44 0.19 14.08
C PHE A 50 -15.79 0.22 14.78
N ILE A 51 -16.45 1.37 14.74
CA ILE A 51 -17.77 1.54 15.35
C ILE A 51 -18.76 0.63 14.62
N THR A 52 -18.82 0.69 13.28
CA THR A 52 -19.78 -0.10 12.51
C THR A 52 -19.12 -0.91 11.40
N PRO A 53 -19.77 -1.99 10.91
CA PRO A 53 -19.34 -2.68 9.69
C PRO A 53 -19.20 -1.74 8.48
N THR A 54 -20.03 -0.70 8.39
CA THR A 54 -19.95 0.31 7.33
C THR A 54 -18.67 1.13 7.40
N ALA A 55 -18.28 1.60 8.59
CA ALA A 55 -17.06 2.38 8.79
C ALA A 55 -15.81 1.58 8.44
N LEU A 56 -15.81 0.30 8.82
CA LEU A 56 -14.82 -0.66 8.41
C LEU A 56 -14.78 -0.84 6.88
N GLY A 57 -15.93 -0.95 6.22
CA GLY A 57 -16.02 -1.06 4.76
C GLY A 57 -15.46 0.16 4.05
N GLN A 58 -15.76 1.37 4.56
CA GLN A 58 -15.17 2.62 4.08
C GLN A 58 -13.65 2.62 4.24
N TYR A 59 -13.15 2.24 5.41
CA TYR A 59 -11.72 2.14 5.65
C TYR A 59 -11.01 1.21 4.66
N LEU A 60 -11.57 0.02 4.39
CA LEU A 60 -10.98 -0.92 3.42
C LEU A 60 -11.01 -0.35 1.99
N LYS A 61 -12.09 0.35 1.62
CA LYS A 61 -12.20 1.03 0.33
C LYS A 61 -11.14 2.13 0.19
N ASP A 62 -10.92 2.90 1.23
CA ASP A 62 -9.93 3.99 1.23
C ASP A 62 -8.51 3.44 1.13
N VAL A 63 -8.19 2.38 1.90
CA VAL A 63 -6.90 1.68 1.77
C VAL A 63 -6.68 1.19 0.35
N TYR A 64 -7.70 0.56 -0.26
CA TYR A 64 -7.61 0.10 -1.64
C TYR A 64 -7.36 1.25 -2.63
N ASN A 65 -8.13 2.33 -2.53
CA ASN A 65 -8.01 3.47 -3.42
C ASN A 65 -6.64 4.15 -3.29
N ASN A 66 -6.18 4.37 -2.06
CA ASN A 66 -4.87 4.95 -1.79
C ASN A 66 -3.75 4.06 -2.32
N THR A 67 -3.86 2.73 -2.15
CA THR A 67 -2.86 1.78 -2.67
C THR A 67 -2.84 1.80 -4.21
N LYS A 68 -4.01 1.86 -4.84
CA LYS A 68 -4.13 1.97 -6.29
C LYS A 68 -3.50 3.27 -6.82
N GLU A 69 -3.79 4.39 -6.18
CA GLU A 69 -3.20 5.69 -6.54
C GLU A 69 -1.68 5.68 -6.39
N GLN A 70 -1.16 5.16 -5.27
CA GLN A 70 0.27 5.02 -5.04
C GLN A 70 0.95 4.14 -6.11
N LEU A 71 0.29 3.06 -6.53
CA LEU A 71 0.79 2.19 -7.59
C LEU A 71 0.89 2.94 -8.92
N GLU A 72 -0.15 3.65 -9.33
CA GLU A 72 -0.13 4.41 -10.59
C GLU A 72 0.91 5.53 -10.56
N ASN A 73 1.01 6.25 -9.45
CA ASN A 73 2.05 7.26 -9.25
C ASN A 73 3.46 6.66 -9.31
N SER A 74 3.67 5.47 -8.74
CA SER A 74 4.96 4.77 -8.78
C SER A 74 5.32 4.31 -10.19
N LYS A 75 4.35 3.82 -10.96
CA LYS A 75 4.55 3.47 -12.37
C LYS A 75 4.94 4.69 -13.20
N ALA A 76 4.24 5.81 -13.03
CA ALA A 76 4.54 7.04 -13.75
C ALA A 76 5.98 7.53 -13.46
N LYS A 77 6.38 7.52 -12.19
CA LYS A 77 7.76 7.85 -11.79
C LYS A 77 8.79 6.89 -12.38
N LEU A 78 8.49 5.59 -12.39
CA LEU A 78 9.39 4.59 -12.96
C LEU A 78 9.57 4.78 -14.47
N ILE A 79 8.49 5.07 -15.20
CA ILE A 79 8.56 5.35 -16.64
C ILE A 79 9.41 6.59 -16.90
N ASP A 80 9.21 7.68 -16.16
CA ASP A 80 10.00 8.91 -16.30
C ASP A 80 11.49 8.67 -16.02
N ALA A 81 11.79 7.94 -14.93
CA ALA A 81 13.16 7.58 -14.58
C ALA A 81 13.85 6.74 -15.68
N VAL A 82 13.15 5.72 -16.21
CA VAL A 82 13.68 4.87 -17.28
C VAL A 82 13.91 5.66 -18.57
N LYS A 83 13.00 6.57 -18.94
CA LYS A 83 13.17 7.44 -20.12
C LYS A 83 14.41 8.32 -19.99
N LYS A 84 14.55 9.02 -18.87
CA LYS A 84 15.72 9.87 -18.61
C LYS A 84 17.03 9.09 -18.63
N GLN A 85 17.03 7.88 -18.07
CA GLN A 85 18.21 7.01 -18.10
C GLN A 85 18.56 6.57 -19.52
N LEU A 86 17.57 6.24 -20.35
CA LEU A 86 17.79 5.89 -21.76
C LEU A 86 18.32 7.08 -22.56
N GLU A 87 17.72 8.27 -22.40
CA GLU A 87 18.17 9.49 -23.08
C GLU A 87 19.62 9.84 -22.72
N ALA A 88 19.98 9.75 -21.43
CA ALA A 88 21.36 9.96 -20.98
C ALA A 88 22.33 8.93 -21.59
N ASN A 89 21.94 7.64 -21.61
CA ASN A 89 22.76 6.58 -22.19
C ASN A 89 22.97 6.76 -23.70
N TYR A 90 21.90 7.06 -24.45
CA TYR A 90 22.01 7.30 -25.90
C TYR A 90 22.82 8.57 -26.20
N GLY A 91 22.65 9.63 -25.41
CA GLY A 91 23.45 10.85 -25.53
C GLY A 91 24.95 10.56 -25.37
N GLN A 92 25.32 9.78 -24.35
CA GLN A 92 26.71 9.36 -24.15
C GLN A 92 27.22 8.47 -25.30
N GLN A 93 26.41 7.54 -25.80
CA GLN A 93 26.80 6.69 -26.93
C GLN A 93 27.03 7.51 -28.21
N LEU A 94 26.16 8.46 -28.51
CA LEU A 94 26.29 9.35 -29.67
C LEU A 94 27.54 10.22 -29.56
N GLN A 95 27.80 10.78 -28.38
CA GLN A 95 29.01 11.57 -28.14
C GLN A 95 30.28 10.72 -28.36
N ASN A 96 30.35 9.54 -27.73
CA ASN A 96 31.48 8.62 -27.89
C ASN A 96 31.67 8.20 -29.36
N LEU A 97 30.59 7.98 -30.10
CA LEU A 97 30.67 7.59 -31.50
C LEU A 97 31.18 8.73 -32.38
N ASN A 98 30.72 9.96 -32.12
CA ASN A 98 31.17 11.15 -32.83
C ASN A 98 32.66 11.43 -32.58
N GLU A 99 33.13 11.29 -31.33
CA GLU A 99 34.54 11.41 -30.97
C GLU A 99 35.42 10.37 -31.70
N LYS A 100 34.96 9.11 -31.81
CA LYS A 100 35.66 8.07 -32.57
C LYS A 100 35.72 8.36 -34.07
N LEU A 101 34.65 8.88 -34.65
CA LEU A 101 34.61 9.23 -36.07
C LEU A 101 35.62 10.34 -36.38
N LEU A 102 35.63 11.41 -35.57
CA LEU A 102 36.59 12.51 -35.70
C LEU A 102 38.03 12.01 -35.60
N SER A 103 38.34 11.18 -34.59
CA SER A 103 39.69 10.62 -34.43
C SER A 103 40.12 9.77 -35.63
N ASN A 104 39.22 9.00 -36.24
CA ASN A 104 39.54 8.19 -37.43
C ASN A 104 39.73 9.05 -38.69
N GLU A 105 38.96 10.12 -38.87
CA GLU A 105 39.16 11.04 -39.99
C GLU A 105 40.52 11.78 -39.91
N GLU A 106 40.95 12.13 -38.70
CA GLU A 106 42.26 12.75 -38.47
C GLU A 106 43.43 11.80 -38.76
N LEU A 107 43.26 10.50 -38.50
CA LEU A 107 44.24 9.47 -38.84
C LEU A 107 44.34 9.27 -40.36
N ASN A 108 43.20 9.16 -41.05
CA ASN A 108 43.15 8.99 -42.51
C ASN A 108 43.67 10.20 -43.30
N LYS A 109 43.73 11.40 -42.70
CA LYS A 109 44.34 12.59 -43.33
C LYS A 109 45.86 12.66 -43.18
N LYS A 110 46.45 11.81 -42.34
CA LYS A 110 47.90 11.77 -42.07
C LYS A 110 48.62 10.66 -42.86
N GLU A 111 47.89 9.78 -43.53
CA GLU A 111 48.41 8.81 -44.51
C GLU A 111 48.29 9.37 -45.93
#